data_AF-A0A6A4SY96-F1
#
_entry.id   AF-A0A6A4SY96-F1
#
_cell.length_a   1.000
_cell.length_b   1.000
_cell.length_c   1.000
_cell.angle_alpha   90.00
_cell.angle_beta   90.00
_cell.angle_gamma   90.00
#
_symmetry.space_group_name_H-M   'P 1'
#
loop_
_entity.id
_entity.type
_entity.pdbx_description
1 polymer ?
#
loop_
_entity_poly.entity_id
_entity_poly.type
_entity_poly.pdbx_seq_one_letter_code
_entity_poly.pdbx_strand_id
1 'polypeptide(L)'
;MPLKAANRVLVTQQPPARYWQEETDGEKKGAEDGGRAAEEEPRTQKPKQEEHQRDGKRFISGKSDPFPGPAPIPEDRLQKFKRKEKTKKHRRQHYKLRDIITRSEEASEMAQKQAARFDILLPEDAGFLEGDEEEDTYTISQEDIADAVDITSGAKYFNLKLSQFGPYRVDYSKTGRCMLQHSPQL
;
A
#
# COMPACT_ATOMS: atom_id res chain seq x y z
N MET A 1 -47.92 -9.71 -62.92
CA MET A 1 -46.44 -9.73 -62.86
C MET A 1 -46.00 -8.29 -62.61
N PRO A 2 -45.41 -7.96 -61.44
CA PRO A 2 -43.96 -8.11 -61.27
C PRO A 2 -43.45 -8.46 -59.85
N LEU A 3 -42.38 -9.28 -59.85
CA LEU A 3 -41.14 -9.28 -59.06
C LEU A 3 -41.17 -8.85 -57.57
N LYS A 4 -41.00 -9.86 -56.69
CA LYS A 4 -40.59 -9.68 -55.28
C LYS A 4 -39.10 -9.32 -55.22
N ALA A 5 -38.78 -8.16 -54.69
CA ALA A 5 -37.41 -7.80 -54.33
C ALA A 5 -37.07 -8.38 -52.94
N ALA A 6 -35.95 -9.11 -52.86
CA ALA A 6 -35.38 -9.65 -51.64
C ALA A 6 -34.67 -8.54 -50.85
N ASN A 7 -35.03 -8.33 -49.58
CA ASN A 7 -34.28 -7.45 -48.69
C ASN A 7 -33.09 -8.20 -48.09
N ARG A 8 -31.88 -7.71 -48.42
CA ARG A 8 -30.59 -8.13 -47.88
C ARG A 8 -30.41 -7.48 -46.50
N VAL A 9 -30.45 -8.28 -45.44
CA VAL A 9 -30.15 -7.82 -44.08
C VAL A 9 -28.64 -7.62 -43.96
N LEU A 10 -28.21 -6.35 -43.98
CA LEU A 10 -26.86 -5.98 -43.58
C LEU A 10 -26.87 -5.78 -42.06
N VAL A 11 -26.30 -6.75 -41.33
CA VAL A 11 -26.00 -6.60 -39.90
C VAL A 11 -24.84 -5.62 -39.77
N THR A 12 -25.11 -4.41 -39.30
CA THR A 12 -24.08 -3.45 -38.90
C THR A 12 -23.67 -3.77 -37.46
N GLN A 13 -22.42 -4.17 -37.26
CA GLN A 13 -21.86 -4.32 -35.92
C GLN A 13 -21.70 -2.95 -35.28
N GLN A 14 -22.29 -2.73 -34.10
CA GLN A 14 -22.06 -1.53 -33.31
C GLN A 14 -20.73 -1.65 -32.54
N PRO A 15 -19.96 -0.54 -32.40
CA PRO A 15 -18.77 -0.54 -31.57
C PRO A 15 -19.15 -0.75 -30.09
N PRO A 16 -18.32 -1.43 -29.28
CA PRO A 16 -18.68 -1.74 -27.91
C PRO A 16 -18.73 -0.47 -27.05
N ALA A 17 -19.91 -0.19 -26.49
CA ALA A 17 -20.12 0.88 -25.54
C ALA A 17 -19.40 0.58 -24.21
N ARG A 18 -18.62 1.55 -23.71
CA ARG A 18 -18.10 1.52 -22.34
C ARG A 18 -19.23 1.83 -21.36
N TYR A 19 -19.31 1.01 -20.32
CA TYR A 19 -20.28 1.12 -19.23
C TYR A 19 -20.22 2.54 -18.61
N TRP A 20 -21.37 3.21 -18.54
CA TRP A 20 -21.67 4.44 -17.78
C TRP A 20 -21.76 5.81 -18.47
N GLN A 21 -22.26 5.94 -19.70
CA GLN A 21 -22.78 7.23 -20.17
C GLN A 21 -24.07 7.04 -20.96
N GLU A 22 -25.20 7.25 -20.27
CA GLU A 22 -26.46 7.60 -20.93
C GLU A 22 -26.32 9.02 -21.49
N GLU A 23 -26.62 9.17 -22.78
CA GLU A 23 -26.74 10.44 -23.47
C GLU A 23 -28.11 11.06 -23.13
N THR A 24 -28.13 12.34 -22.76
CA THR A 24 -29.29 13.19 -23.02
C THR A 24 -28.95 14.08 -24.19
N ASP A 25 -29.68 13.84 -25.27
CA ASP A 25 -29.74 14.56 -26.54
C ASP A 25 -29.94 16.08 -26.38
N GLY A 26 -29.43 16.84 -27.38
CA GLY A 26 -29.88 18.22 -27.57
C GLY A 26 -29.00 19.13 -28.44
N GLU A 27 -28.88 18.82 -29.74
CA GLU A 27 -28.82 19.75 -30.91
C GLU A 27 -27.70 20.83 -31.00
N LYS A 28 -26.72 20.75 -31.94
CA LYS A 28 -26.73 21.20 -33.38
C LYS A 28 -27.21 22.64 -33.57
N LYS A 29 -26.65 23.57 -34.36
CA LYS A 29 -25.70 23.73 -35.51
C LYS A 29 -25.36 25.26 -35.50
N GLY A 30 -24.34 25.86 -36.11
CA GLY A 30 -23.65 25.71 -37.40
C GLY A 30 -22.94 27.04 -37.73
N ALA A 31 -22.09 27.02 -38.75
CA ALA A 31 -21.17 28.06 -39.30
C ALA A 31 -21.80 29.45 -39.58
N GLU A 32 -21.11 30.57 -39.82
CA GLU A 32 -19.82 30.84 -40.49
C GLU A 32 -19.43 32.34 -40.32
N ASP A 33 -18.18 32.66 -40.69
CA ASP A 33 -17.61 33.95 -41.15
C ASP A 33 -16.74 34.81 -40.21
N GLY A 34 -15.65 35.31 -40.79
CA GLY A 34 -14.39 35.66 -40.15
C GLY A 34 -14.25 37.10 -39.64
N GLY A 35 -13.24 37.28 -38.78
CA GLY A 35 -12.84 38.56 -38.25
C GLY A 35 -11.66 38.43 -37.28
N ARG A 36 -10.54 39.01 -37.69
CA ARG A 36 -9.23 39.04 -37.01
C ARG A 36 -9.28 39.89 -35.73
N ALA A 37 -9.01 39.32 -34.56
CA ALA A 37 -8.52 40.05 -33.38
C ALA A 37 -7.89 39.08 -32.36
N ALA A 38 -6.78 39.53 -31.76
CA ALA A 38 -5.94 38.79 -30.84
C ALA A 38 -6.69 38.32 -29.58
N GLU A 39 -6.47 37.05 -29.21
CA GLU A 39 -7.01 36.41 -28.02
C GLU A 39 -6.30 36.94 -26.75
N GLU A 40 -7.03 37.71 -25.95
CA GLU A 40 -6.81 37.77 -24.51
C GLU A 40 -7.42 36.51 -23.89
N GLU A 41 -6.59 35.64 -23.29
CA GLU A 41 -7.11 34.54 -22.49
C GLU A 41 -7.76 35.06 -21.19
N PRO A 42 -9.06 34.80 -20.93
CA PRO A 42 -9.61 35.00 -19.61
C PRO A 42 -9.07 33.90 -18.69
N ARG A 43 -8.22 34.30 -17.75
CA ARG A 43 -7.79 33.49 -16.60
C ARG A 43 -9.02 32.89 -15.92
N THR A 44 -9.27 31.61 -16.16
CA THR A 44 -10.23 30.82 -15.39
C THR A 44 -9.70 30.73 -13.96
N GLN A 45 -10.30 31.51 -13.08
CA GLN A 45 -10.11 31.38 -11.64
C GLN A 45 -10.62 29.98 -11.27
N LYS A 46 -9.70 29.04 -11.01
CA LYS A 46 -10.06 27.76 -10.40
C LYS A 46 -10.81 28.08 -9.10
N PRO A 47 -12.05 27.62 -8.92
CA PRO A 47 -12.74 27.81 -7.65
C PRO A 47 -11.91 27.11 -6.59
N LYS A 48 -11.52 27.89 -5.59
CA LYS A 48 -10.92 27.42 -4.35
C LYS A 48 -11.87 26.36 -3.80
N GLN A 49 -11.46 25.09 -3.82
CA GLN A 49 -12.20 24.04 -3.15
C GLN A 49 -12.12 24.36 -1.65
N GLU A 50 -13.11 25.09 -1.17
CA GLU A 50 -13.42 25.15 0.24
C GLU A 50 -13.84 23.73 0.62
N GLU A 51 -13.01 23.07 1.42
CA GLU A 51 -13.40 21.85 2.12
C GLU A 51 -14.58 22.21 3.03
N HIS A 52 -15.79 22.13 2.48
CA HIS A 52 -16.98 22.01 3.29
C HIS A 52 -16.80 20.73 4.13
N GLN A 53 -16.60 20.93 5.43
CA GLN A 53 -16.74 19.89 6.44
C GLN A 53 -18.06 19.19 6.17
N ARG A 54 -17.99 17.92 5.74
CA ARG A 54 -19.17 17.11 5.48
C ARG A 54 -19.78 16.70 6.82
N ASP A 55 -20.43 17.65 7.49
CA ASP A 55 -21.37 17.39 8.56
C ASP A 55 -22.63 16.78 7.95
N GLY A 56 -22.60 15.46 7.74
CA GLY A 56 -23.70 14.76 7.08
C GLY A 56 -23.48 13.27 6.92
N LYS A 57 -23.27 12.55 8.03
CA LYS A 57 -23.30 11.08 8.04
C LYS A 57 -24.74 10.59 7.89
N ARG A 58 -25.22 10.49 6.65
CA ARG A 58 -26.36 9.63 6.34
C ARG A 58 -25.85 8.19 6.23
N PHE A 59 -25.96 7.43 7.32
CA PHE A 59 -25.72 5.99 7.31
C PHE A 59 -26.82 5.31 6.50
N ILE A 60 -26.45 4.58 5.44
CA ILE A 60 -27.38 3.87 4.54
C ILE A 60 -28.24 2.84 5.32
N SER A 61 -27.74 2.33 6.45
CA SER A 61 -28.36 1.26 7.21
C SER A 61 -29.11 1.69 8.48
N GLY A 62 -29.15 2.99 8.82
CA GLY A 62 -29.81 3.51 10.03
C GLY A 62 -29.24 3.03 11.38
N LYS A 63 -28.29 2.10 11.37
CA LYS A 63 -27.59 1.60 12.56
C LYS A 63 -26.44 2.55 12.89
N SER A 64 -26.41 3.04 14.12
CA SER A 64 -25.27 3.81 14.64
C SER A 64 -24.05 2.91 14.75
N ASP A 65 -22.88 3.43 14.36
CA ASP A 65 -21.60 2.73 14.48
C ASP A 65 -21.31 2.45 15.97
N PRO A 66 -21.16 1.17 16.38
CA PRO A 66 -20.84 0.83 17.76
C PRO A 66 -19.45 1.32 18.19
N PHE A 67 -18.55 1.63 17.25
CA PHE A 67 -17.19 2.07 17.53
C PHE A 67 -16.88 3.40 16.83
N PRO A 68 -17.41 4.52 17.34
CA PRO A 68 -17.17 5.81 16.71
C PRO A 68 -15.69 6.20 16.80
N GLY A 69 -15.12 6.57 15.65
CA GLY A 69 -13.76 7.12 15.57
C GLY A 69 -12.74 6.14 14.99
N PRO A 70 -11.46 6.54 14.95
CA PRO A 70 -10.41 5.66 14.48
C PRO A 70 -10.22 4.46 15.41
N ALA A 71 -9.94 3.28 14.84
CA ALA A 71 -9.60 2.09 15.60
C ALA A 71 -8.44 2.38 16.59
N PRO A 72 -8.58 1.93 17.86
CA PRO A 72 -7.55 2.11 18.87
C PRO A 72 -6.27 1.36 18.46
N ILE A 73 -5.12 1.96 18.74
CA ILE A 73 -3.80 1.37 18.44
C ILE A 73 -3.17 0.96 19.78
N PRO A 74 -2.65 -0.28 19.91
CA PRO A 74 -1.97 -0.71 21.12
C PRO A 74 -0.72 0.15 21.41
N GLU A 75 -0.49 0.46 22.69
CA GLU A 75 0.58 1.36 23.13
C GLU A 75 1.97 0.83 22.78
N ASP A 76 2.19 -0.48 22.91
CA ASP A 76 3.48 -1.12 22.61
C ASP A 76 3.92 -0.89 21.16
N ARG A 77 2.96 -0.97 20.22
CA ARG A 77 3.22 -0.74 18.79
C ARG A 77 3.50 0.75 18.52
N LEU A 78 2.82 1.67 19.21
CA LEU A 78 3.13 3.10 19.10
C LEU A 78 4.54 3.42 19.60
N GLN A 79 4.99 2.79 20.70
CA GLN A 79 6.34 2.99 21.21
C GLN A 79 7.41 2.45 20.25
N LYS A 80 7.19 1.30 19.60
CA LYS A 80 8.11 0.73 18.59
C LYS A 80 8.45 1.73 17.47
N PHE A 81 7.46 2.50 17.00
CA PHE A 81 7.66 3.47 15.93
C PHE A 81 8.01 4.88 16.44
N LYS A 82 8.03 5.09 17.75
CA LYS A 82 8.44 6.35 18.36
C LYS A 82 9.96 6.51 18.27
N ARG A 83 10.41 7.37 17.36
CA ARG A 83 11.85 7.60 17.15
C ARG A 83 12.50 8.62 18.09
N LYS A 84 11.76 9.67 18.45
CA LYS A 84 12.27 10.80 19.25
C LYS A 84 11.18 11.33 20.17
N GLU A 85 11.60 11.98 21.25
CA GLU A 85 10.70 12.76 22.10
C GLU A 85 10.26 14.05 21.42
N LYS A 86 9.14 14.62 21.89
CA LYS A 86 8.62 15.89 21.39
C LYS A 86 9.62 17.02 21.68
N THR A 87 9.76 17.95 20.76
CA THR A 87 10.76 19.02 20.89
C THR A 87 10.25 20.07 21.87
N LYS A 88 11.05 20.46 22.86
CA LYS A 88 10.66 21.53 23.79
C LYS A 88 10.63 22.88 23.06
N LYS A 89 9.44 23.47 22.92
CA LYS A 89 9.26 24.79 22.31
C LYS A 89 9.67 25.89 23.30
N HIS A 90 10.60 26.77 22.90
CA HIS A 90 11.04 27.87 23.76
C HIS A 90 10.04 29.05 23.72
N ARG A 91 9.79 29.70 24.87
CA ARG A 91 8.80 30.79 25.01
C ARG A 91 9.10 32.03 24.18
N ARG A 92 10.35 32.21 23.73
CA ARG A 92 10.81 33.32 22.85
C ARG A 92 11.18 32.85 21.44
N GLN A 93 10.38 31.98 20.81
CA GLN A 93 10.58 31.58 19.41
C GLN A 93 9.70 32.42 18.48
N HIS A 94 10.22 32.75 17.31
CA HIS A 94 9.46 33.41 16.25
C HIS A 94 8.30 32.52 15.76
N TYR A 95 7.16 33.11 15.38
CA TYR A 95 5.94 32.37 15.04
C TYR A 95 6.16 31.33 13.94
N LYS A 96 6.84 31.69 12.84
CA LYS A 96 7.15 30.75 11.74
C LYS A 96 7.90 29.51 12.21
N LEU A 97 8.85 29.66 13.14
CA LEU A 97 9.61 28.52 13.66
C LEU A 97 8.70 27.60 14.47
N ARG A 98 7.79 28.16 15.27
CA ARG A 98 6.80 27.39 16.03
C ARG A 98 5.86 26.63 15.10
N ASP A 99 5.41 27.26 14.02
CA ASP A 99 4.52 26.62 13.05
C ASP A 99 5.21 25.46 12.35
N ILE A 100 6.48 25.64 11.95
CA ILE A 100 7.29 24.58 11.34
C ILE A 100 7.50 23.41 12.31
N ILE A 101 7.85 23.69 13.58
CA ILE A 101 8.01 22.65 14.60
C ILE A 101 6.69 21.91 14.79
N THR A 102 5.58 22.63 14.96
CA THR A 102 4.26 22.03 15.18
C THR A 102 3.85 21.14 14.02
N ARG A 103 3.97 21.63 12.77
CA ARG A 103 3.65 20.84 11.58
C ARG A 103 4.51 19.59 11.45
N SER A 104 5.81 19.68 11.77
CA SER A 104 6.71 18.52 11.72
C SER A 104 6.42 17.50 12.83
N GLU A 105 6.03 17.95 14.02
CA GLU A 105 5.56 17.10 15.13
C GLU A 105 4.26 16.38 14.76
N GLU A 106 3.28 17.10 14.20
CA GLU A 106 2.02 16.51 13.74
C GLU A 106 2.24 15.49 12.64
N ALA A 107 3.06 15.81 11.64
CA ALA A 107 3.42 14.87 10.58
C ALA A 107 4.12 13.62 11.13
N SER A 108 5.01 13.79 12.11
CA SER A 108 5.69 12.68 12.79
C SER A 108 4.71 11.82 13.58
N GLU A 109 3.78 12.43 14.32
CA GLU A 109 2.76 11.72 15.10
C GLU A 109 1.79 10.96 14.18
N MET A 110 1.37 11.56 13.06
CA MET A 110 0.57 10.88 12.05
C MET A 110 1.32 9.69 11.44
N ALA A 111 2.58 9.87 11.06
CA ALA A 111 3.40 8.80 10.50
C ALA A 111 3.61 7.64 11.49
N GLN A 112 3.82 7.94 12.78
CA GLN A 112 3.92 6.94 13.84
C GLN A 112 2.63 6.12 13.98
N LYS A 113 1.48 6.79 14.05
CA LYS A 113 0.17 6.12 14.14
C LYS A 113 -0.11 5.27 12.91
N GLN A 114 0.22 5.75 11.71
CA GLN A 114 0.07 4.99 10.48
C GLN A 114 0.98 3.76 10.47
N ALA A 115 2.26 3.91 10.79
CA ALA A 115 3.21 2.79 10.85
C ALA A 115 2.76 1.72 11.86
N ALA A 116 2.31 2.12 13.04
CA ALA A 116 1.78 1.21 14.05
C ALA A 116 0.53 0.46 13.59
N ARG A 117 -0.34 1.10 12.79
CA ARG A 117 -1.48 0.42 12.17
C ARG A 117 -1.06 -0.58 11.11
N PHE A 118 -0.10 -0.23 10.26
CA PHE A 118 0.40 -1.14 9.23
C PHE A 118 1.09 -2.37 9.84
N ASP A 119 1.75 -2.22 10.99
CA ASP A 119 2.37 -3.34 11.72
C ASP A 119 1.34 -4.40 12.15
N ILE A 120 0.07 -4.01 12.37
CA ILE A 120 -1.04 -4.94 12.69
C ILE A 120 -1.52 -5.68 11.44
N LEU A 121 -1.30 -5.12 10.26
CA LEU A 121 -1.71 -5.69 8.98
C LEU A 121 -0.62 -6.58 8.34
N LEU A 122 0.48 -6.83 9.06
CA LEU A 122 1.51 -7.75 8.60
C LEU A 122 0.93 -9.18 8.57
N PRO A 123 1.07 -9.91 7.45
CA PRO A 123 0.49 -11.25 7.34
C PRO A 123 1.32 -12.32 8.04
N GLU A 124 2.61 -12.08 8.22
CA GLU A 124 3.55 -13.04 8.78
C GLU A 124 3.89 -12.69 10.23
N ASP A 125 3.91 -13.72 11.07
CA ASP A 125 4.40 -13.65 12.44
C ASP A 125 5.82 -14.23 12.55
N ALA A 126 6.52 -13.89 13.63
CA ALA A 126 7.83 -14.48 13.91
C ALA A 126 7.67 -15.94 14.36
N GLY A 127 8.41 -16.85 13.72
CA GLY A 127 8.51 -18.23 14.18
C GLY A 127 9.27 -18.34 15.51
N PHE A 128 8.94 -19.34 16.31
CA PHE A 128 9.61 -19.66 17.57
C PHE A 128 9.70 -21.18 17.77
N LEU A 129 10.60 -21.60 18.65
CA LEU A 129 10.74 -22.98 19.11
C LEU A 129 10.67 -22.94 20.63
N GLU A 130 9.69 -23.64 21.20
CA GLU A 130 9.47 -23.76 22.63
C GLU A 130 9.55 -25.25 22.98
N GLY A 131 10.35 -25.57 24.00
CA GLY A 131 10.45 -26.94 24.52
C GLY A 131 9.34 -27.21 25.53
N ASP A 132 9.02 -28.48 25.75
CA ASP A 132 8.12 -28.89 26.81
C ASP A 132 8.71 -28.61 28.21
N GLU A 133 7.90 -28.74 29.28
CA GLU A 133 8.29 -28.38 30.66
C GLU A 133 9.61 -29.00 31.15
N GLU A 134 10.00 -30.16 30.61
CA GLU A 134 11.23 -30.90 30.97
C GLU A 134 12.19 -31.08 29.78
N GLU A 135 11.95 -30.42 28.63
CA GLU A 135 12.79 -30.54 27.44
C GLU A 135 13.52 -29.23 27.12
N ASP A 136 14.84 -29.31 27.02
CA ASP A 136 15.66 -28.18 26.61
C ASP A 136 15.63 -27.99 25.08
N THR A 137 15.43 -26.76 24.60
CA THR A 137 15.36 -26.49 23.13
C THR A 137 16.63 -26.84 22.35
N TYR A 138 17.79 -27.01 22.99
CA TYR A 138 19.03 -27.42 22.32
C TYR A 138 19.12 -28.93 22.07
N THR A 139 18.26 -29.75 22.65
CA THR A 139 18.23 -31.21 22.42
C THR A 139 17.48 -31.58 21.14
N ILE A 140 16.64 -30.68 20.64
CA ILE A 140 15.82 -30.87 19.44
C ILE A 140 16.72 -30.96 18.20
N SER A 141 16.58 -32.03 17.41
CA SER A 141 17.42 -32.25 16.22
C SER A 141 16.95 -31.44 15.00
N GLN A 142 17.85 -31.16 14.07
CA GLN A 142 17.49 -30.46 12.82
C GLN A 142 16.58 -31.30 11.91
N GLU A 143 16.65 -32.63 12.03
CA GLU A 143 15.78 -33.55 11.29
C GLU A 143 14.35 -33.46 11.83
N ASP A 144 14.18 -33.46 13.15
CA ASP A 144 12.86 -33.29 13.79
C ASP A 144 12.23 -31.94 13.45
N ILE A 145 13.03 -30.87 13.41
CA ILE A 145 12.56 -29.54 13.00
C ILE A 145 12.09 -29.58 11.53
N ALA A 146 12.86 -30.19 10.63
CA ALA A 146 12.54 -30.26 9.21
C ALA A 146 11.24 -31.06 8.94
N ASP A 147 10.98 -32.08 9.75
CA ASP A 147 9.78 -32.91 9.67
C ASP A 147 8.53 -32.21 10.27
N ALA A 148 8.72 -31.34 11.26
CA ALA A 148 7.63 -30.61 11.92
C ALA A 148 7.17 -29.35 11.16
N VAL A 149 8.04 -28.73 10.36
CA VAL A 149 7.72 -27.50 9.60
C VAL A 149 6.96 -27.80 8.31
N ASP A 150 6.42 -26.75 7.67
CA ASP A 150 5.78 -26.87 6.37
C ASP A 150 6.77 -27.30 5.28
N ILE A 151 6.24 -27.95 4.22
CA ILE A 151 7.04 -28.50 3.11
C ILE A 151 7.96 -27.45 2.48
N THR A 152 7.54 -26.18 2.39
CA THR A 152 8.35 -25.14 1.73
C THR A 152 9.52 -24.69 2.61
N SER A 153 9.35 -24.70 3.93
CA SER A 153 10.43 -24.43 4.88
C SER A 153 11.34 -25.64 5.04
N GLY A 154 10.77 -26.85 5.14
CA GLY A 154 11.53 -28.11 5.18
C GLY A 154 12.41 -28.30 3.94
N ALA A 155 11.93 -27.91 2.75
CA ALA A 155 12.72 -27.96 1.52
C ALA A 155 13.96 -27.03 1.52
N LYS A 156 14.06 -26.05 2.44
CA LYS A 156 15.24 -25.19 2.59
C LYS A 156 16.33 -25.85 3.46
N TYR A 157 16.04 -26.96 4.13
CA TYR A 157 17.04 -27.78 4.81
C TYR A 157 17.80 -28.61 3.79
N PHE A 158 19.09 -28.34 3.62
CA PHE A 158 19.96 -29.09 2.71
C PHE A 158 21.39 -29.18 3.23
N ASN A 159 22.11 -30.21 2.77
CA ASN A 159 23.50 -30.44 3.10
C ASN A 159 24.35 -30.51 1.82
N LEU A 160 25.33 -29.62 1.68
CA LEU A 160 26.27 -29.61 0.56
C LEU A 160 27.60 -30.24 0.99
N LYS A 161 27.90 -31.41 0.43
CA LYS A 161 29.16 -32.14 0.69
C LYS A 161 30.24 -31.71 -0.29
N LEU A 162 31.10 -30.77 0.12
CA LEU A 162 32.21 -30.25 -0.67
C LEU A 162 33.56 -30.63 -0.05
N SER A 163 34.18 -31.70 -0.54
CA SER A 163 35.42 -32.27 0.05
C SER A 163 36.73 -31.79 -0.59
N GLN A 164 36.65 -31.01 -1.68
CA GLN A 164 37.80 -30.80 -2.57
C GLN A 164 38.69 -29.60 -2.20
N PHE A 165 38.11 -28.50 -1.69
CA PHE A 165 38.82 -27.22 -1.59
C PHE A 165 38.98 -26.69 -0.15
N GLY A 166 39.05 -27.59 0.84
CA GLY A 166 39.22 -27.21 2.25
C GLY A 166 37.97 -26.62 2.90
N PRO A 167 38.07 -25.95 4.06
CA PRO A 167 36.93 -25.37 4.76
C PRO A 167 36.27 -24.24 3.97
N TYR A 168 34.94 -24.28 3.84
CA TYR A 168 34.18 -23.25 3.13
C TYR A 168 33.63 -22.19 4.09
N ARG A 169 33.57 -20.96 3.58
CA ARG A 169 32.77 -19.87 4.12
C ARG A 169 31.55 -19.64 3.25
N VAL A 170 30.45 -19.25 3.88
CA VAL A 170 29.15 -19.05 3.20
C VAL A 170 28.68 -17.63 3.48
N ASP A 171 28.43 -16.89 2.41
CA ASP A 171 27.84 -15.55 2.47
C ASP A 171 26.50 -15.53 1.73
N TYR A 172 25.50 -14.91 2.34
CA TYR A 172 24.18 -14.74 1.74
C TYR A 172 24.01 -13.31 1.22
N SER A 173 23.26 -13.16 0.13
CA SER A 173 22.81 -11.84 -0.30
C SER A 173 21.86 -11.23 0.73
N LYS A 174 21.74 -9.89 0.76
CA LYS A 174 20.84 -9.19 1.71
C LYS A 174 19.37 -9.61 1.62
N THR A 175 18.95 -10.14 0.46
CA THR A 175 17.60 -10.65 0.23
C THR A 175 17.49 -12.15 0.47
N GLY A 176 18.60 -12.85 0.76
CA GLY A 176 18.66 -14.29 0.98
C GLY A 176 18.49 -15.16 -0.28
N ARG A 177 18.36 -14.56 -1.47
CA ARG A 177 18.08 -15.32 -2.72
C ARG A 177 19.28 -16.09 -3.27
N CYS A 178 20.48 -15.60 -2.99
CA CYS A 178 21.72 -16.17 -3.50
C CYS A 178 22.65 -16.44 -2.33
N MET A 179 23.39 -17.54 -2.45
CA MET A 179 24.44 -17.95 -1.54
C MET A 179 25.76 -18.03 -2.32
N LEU A 180 26.82 -17.45 -1.75
CA LEU A 180 28.18 -17.54 -2.27
C LEU A 180 29.00 -18.40 -1.31
N GLN A 181 29.66 -19.42 -1.86
CA GLN A 181 30.60 -20.25 -1.12
C GLN A 181 32.01 -19.93 -1.60
N HIS A 182 32.90 -19.60 -0.68
CA HIS A 182 34.29 -19.35 -0.99
C HIS A 182 35.19 -20.09 0.00
N SER A 183 36.28 -20.64 -0.51
CA SER A 183 37.35 -21.17 0.34
C SER A 183 38.39 -20.06 0.53
N PRO A 184 38.75 -19.68 1.77
CA PRO A 184 39.85 -18.76 1.99
C PRO A 184 41.14 -19.45 1.55
N GLN A 185 41.74 -18.95 0.45
CA GLN A 185 43.10 -19.34 0.07
C GLN A 185 44.06 -18.77 1.13
N LEU A 186 44.92 -19.63 1.68
CA LEU A 186 46.03 -19.26 2.57
C LEU A 186 47.07 -18.41 1.82
#